data_AF-A0A417F8N9-F1
#
_entry.id   AF-A0A417F8N9-F1
#
_cell.length_a   1.000
_cell.length_b   1.000
_cell.length_c   1.000
_cell.angle_alpha   90.00
_cell.angle_beta   90.00
_cell.angle_gamma   90.00
#
_symmetry.space_group_name_H-M   'P 1'
#
loop_
_entity.id
_entity.type
_entity.pdbx_description
1 polymer ?
#
loop_
_entity_poly.entity_id
_entity_poly.type
_entity_poly.pdbx_seq_one_letter_code
_entity_poly.pdbx_strand_id
1 'polypeptide(L)'
;MSEKIIDTAAQTAAPKTAKKKPAAPKKVADTGGFCVYLGPTMMGVIQRGTIYRGGRKEVLDSLAPVIEQHPLIASLVVSDETLPADRIKVKTPGNLLYVNYHKLAKGMK
;
A
#
# COMPACT_ATOMS: atom_id res chain seq x y z
N MET A 1 18.22 -50.88 19.92
CA MET A 1 18.06 -49.69 20.78
C MET A 1 19.47 -49.12 20.95
N SER A 2 19.87 -48.23 20.05
CA SER A 2 20.07 -46.78 20.33
C SER A 2 21.51 -46.52 20.81
N GLU A 3 22.27 -45.53 20.39
CA GLU A 3 22.25 -44.58 19.29
C GLU A 3 23.67 -43.96 19.36
N LYS A 4 24.40 -43.91 18.23
CA LYS A 4 25.60 -43.06 18.11
C LYS A 4 25.10 -41.68 17.69
N ILE A 5 25.32 -40.63 18.48
CA ILE A 5 25.49 -39.26 17.95
C ILE A 5 26.08 -38.31 19.01
N ILE A 6 27.38 -38.05 18.85
CA ILE A 6 28.10 -36.76 18.96
C ILE A 6 27.44 -35.59 19.72
N ASP A 7 28.06 -35.26 20.87
CA ASP A 7 27.95 -33.97 21.55
C ASP A 7 28.94 -32.97 20.95
N THR A 8 28.43 -31.90 20.36
CA THR A 8 29.19 -30.71 19.98
C THR A 8 28.26 -29.52 20.18
N ALA A 9 28.21 -29.05 21.43
CA ALA A 9 27.57 -27.80 21.79
C ALA A 9 28.61 -26.66 21.74
N ALA A 10 28.91 -26.19 20.54
CA ALA A 10 29.59 -24.91 20.35
C ALA A 10 28.56 -23.78 20.52
N GLN A 11 28.62 -23.15 21.69
CA GLN A 11 27.97 -21.89 22.01
C GLN A 11 28.54 -20.78 21.13
N THR A 12 27.75 -20.13 20.29
CA THR A 12 28.14 -18.84 19.69
C THR A 12 26.92 -17.92 19.48
N ALA A 13 26.87 -16.92 20.35
CA ALA A 13 26.42 -15.55 20.19
C ALA A 13 25.53 -15.17 18.99
N ALA A 14 24.35 -14.61 19.31
CA ALA A 14 23.70 -13.60 18.48
C ALA A 14 24.58 -12.33 18.41
N PRO A 15 24.61 -11.64 17.25
CA PRO A 15 23.83 -10.41 17.21
C PRO A 15 23.13 -10.13 15.86
N LYS A 16 21.97 -9.49 16.00
CA LYS A 16 21.25 -8.61 15.07
C LYS A 16 21.93 -8.33 13.72
N THR A 17 21.26 -8.70 12.63
CA THR A 17 21.29 -7.89 11.40
C THR A 17 19.95 -7.98 10.68
N ALA A 18 19.23 -6.86 10.76
CA ALA A 18 18.13 -6.55 9.86
C ALA A 18 18.64 -6.54 8.42
N LYS A 19 18.07 -7.38 7.56
CA LYS A 19 18.03 -7.14 6.12
C LYS A 19 16.60 -7.37 5.64
N LYS A 20 15.81 -6.31 5.76
CA LYS A 20 14.65 -6.04 4.91
C LYS A 20 15.10 -6.26 3.46
N LYS A 21 14.72 -7.39 2.87
CA LYS A 21 14.65 -7.48 1.41
C LYS A 21 13.35 -6.76 1.03
N PRO A 22 13.40 -5.68 0.24
CA PRO A 22 12.17 -5.09 -0.30
C PRO A 22 11.47 -6.19 -1.08
N ALA A 23 10.23 -6.50 -0.68
CA ALA A 23 9.35 -7.29 -1.50
C ALA A 23 9.31 -6.61 -2.87
N ALA A 24 9.90 -7.26 -3.87
CA ALA A 24 9.75 -6.84 -5.26
C ALA A 24 8.24 -6.69 -5.50
N PRO A 25 7.75 -5.56 -6.03
CA PRO A 25 6.35 -5.46 -6.38
C PRO A 25 6.11 -6.52 -7.44
N LYS A 26 5.45 -7.62 -7.04
CA LYS A 26 4.91 -8.59 -7.98
C LYS A 26 4.05 -7.76 -8.92
N LYS A 27 4.46 -7.75 -10.18
CA LYS A 27 3.70 -7.19 -11.30
C LYS A 27 2.43 -8.04 -11.35
N VAL A 28 1.42 -7.66 -10.58
CA VAL A 28 0.12 -8.32 -10.59
C VAL A 28 -0.44 -8.08 -11.98
N ALA A 29 -0.39 -9.16 -12.75
CA ALA A 29 -0.88 -9.21 -14.09
C ALA A 29 -2.38 -8.92 -14.03
N ASP A 30 -2.77 -8.01 -14.89
CA ASP A 30 -4.12 -7.54 -15.19
C ASP A 30 -5.11 -8.71 -15.27
N THR A 31 -5.71 -9.06 -14.13
CA THR A 31 -6.75 -10.08 -14.02
C THR A 31 -7.95 -9.40 -13.40
N GLY A 32 -8.67 -8.60 -14.20
CA GLY A 32 -10.00 -8.08 -13.86
C GLY A 32 -10.12 -7.44 -12.47
N GLY A 33 -9.11 -6.69 -12.03
CA GLY A 33 -9.10 -6.02 -10.74
C GLY A 33 -9.95 -4.75 -10.73
N PHE A 34 -10.17 -4.20 -9.54
CA PHE A 34 -10.69 -2.86 -9.37
C PHE A 34 -9.77 -2.08 -8.45
N CYS A 35 -9.69 -0.78 -8.66
CA CYS A 35 -8.99 0.12 -7.76
C CYS A 35 -9.98 1.01 -7.03
N VAL A 36 -9.68 1.35 -5.79
CA VAL A 36 -10.53 2.20 -4.96
C VAL A 36 -9.73 3.39 -4.49
N TYR A 37 -10.33 4.57 -4.56
CA TYR A 37 -9.78 5.77 -3.96
C TYR A 37 -10.13 5.83 -2.47
N LEU A 38 -9.10 5.82 -1.62
CA LEU A 38 -9.24 5.88 -0.16
C LEU A 38 -9.09 7.29 0.44
N GLY A 39 -8.87 8.30 -0.40
CA GLY A 39 -8.67 9.66 0.05
C GLY A 39 -9.95 10.38 0.50
N PRO A 40 -9.80 11.62 1.01
CA PRO A 40 -10.93 12.49 1.32
C PRO A 40 -11.75 12.83 0.08
N THR A 41 -13.05 13.08 0.26
CA THR A 41 -13.96 13.52 -0.82
C THR A 41 -13.63 14.95 -1.24
N MET A 42 -13.35 15.15 -2.52
CA MET A 42 -13.21 16.44 -3.17
C MET A 42 -14.49 16.72 -3.98
N MET A 43 -15.22 17.76 -3.59
CA MET A 43 -16.42 18.18 -4.31
C MET A 43 -16.08 18.52 -5.76
N GLY A 44 -16.74 17.87 -6.72
CA GLY A 44 -16.53 18.09 -8.15
C GLY A 44 -15.35 17.34 -8.79
N VAL A 45 -14.51 16.63 -8.00
CA VAL A 45 -13.31 15.95 -8.52
C VAL A 45 -13.37 14.44 -8.29
N ILE A 46 -13.35 13.98 -7.04
CA ILE A 46 -13.32 12.55 -6.70
C ILE A 46 -13.94 12.31 -5.32
N GLN A 47 -14.74 11.25 -5.21
CA GLN A 47 -15.40 10.90 -3.95
C GLN A 47 -14.65 9.80 -3.21
N ARG A 48 -14.61 9.88 -1.89
CA ARG A 48 -14.07 8.80 -1.05
C ARG A 48 -14.79 7.49 -1.34
N GLY A 49 -14.01 6.43 -1.59
CA GLY A 49 -14.55 5.11 -1.89
C GLY A 49 -14.99 4.94 -3.34
N THR A 50 -14.67 5.87 -4.25
CA THR A 50 -14.92 5.68 -5.68
C THR A 50 -14.19 4.43 -6.17
N ILE A 51 -14.93 3.52 -6.79
CA ILE A 51 -14.43 2.26 -7.33
C ILE A 51 -14.25 2.43 -8.84
N TYR A 52 -13.04 2.17 -9.31
CA TYR A 52 -12.69 2.15 -10.72
C TYR A 52 -12.47 0.71 -11.15
N ARG A 53 -13.14 0.28 -12.22
CA ARG A 53 -12.93 -1.04 -12.80
C ARG A 53 -11.69 -0.99 -13.70
N GLY A 54 -10.89 -2.05 -13.66
CA GLY A 54 -9.70 -2.17 -14.51
C GLY A 54 -8.40 -2.13 -13.71
N GLY A 55 -7.31 -2.34 -14.44
CA GLY A 55 -5.97 -2.38 -13.87
C GLY A 55 -5.55 -1.03 -13.28
N ARG A 56 -4.63 -1.05 -12.32
CA ARG A 56 -4.10 0.18 -11.70
C ARG A 56 -3.60 1.20 -12.73
N LYS A 57 -3.03 0.75 -13.85
CA LYS A 57 -2.55 1.63 -14.91
C LYS A 57 -3.68 2.36 -15.62
N GLU A 58 -4.73 1.67 -16.04
CA GLU A 58 -5.91 2.28 -16.67
C GLU A 58 -6.59 3.27 -15.74
N VAL A 59 -6.70 2.92 -14.45
CA VAL A 59 -7.29 3.81 -13.45
C VAL A 59 -6.44 5.06 -13.25
N LEU A 60 -5.11 4.92 -13.19
CA LEU A 60 -4.21 6.07 -13.09
C LEU A 60 -4.23 6.94 -14.35
N ASP A 61 -4.40 6.35 -15.53
CA ASP A 61 -4.53 7.07 -16.80
C ASP A 61 -5.85 7.86 -16.86
N SER A 62 -6.97 7.22 -16.47
CA SER A 62 -8.28 7.87 -16.36
C SER A 62 -8.28 9.02 -15.34
N LEU A 63 -7.45 8.89 -14.30
CA LEU A 63 -7.26 9.91 -13.27
C LEU A 63 -6.12 10.87 -13.57
N ALA A 64 -5.42 10.75 -14.71
CA ALA A 64 -4.29 11.62 -15.06
C ALA A 64 -4.59 13.11 -14.86
N PRO A 65 -5.69 13.71 -15.41
CA PRO A 65 -5.95 15.14 -15.23
C PRO A 65 -6.16 15.54 -13.77
N VAL A 66 -6.70 14.63 -12.96
CA VAL A 66 -6.95 14.83 -11.53
C VAL A 66 -5.67 14.66 -10.71
N ILE A 67 -4.81 13.73 -11.11
CA ILE A 67 -3.50 13.48 -10.50
C ILE A 67 -2.53 14.62 -10.80
N GLU A 68 -2.60 15.25 -11.97
CA GLU A 68 -1.79 16.43 -12.29
C GLU A 68 -2.09 17.60 -11.34
N GLN A 69 -3.37 17.80 -11.00
CA GLN A 69 -3.77 18.81 -10.02
C GLN A 69 -3.42 18.39 -8.59
N HIS A 70 -3.55 17.10 -8.29
CA HIS A 70 -3.37 16.55 -6.95
C HIS A 70 -2.59 15.23 -6.99
N PRO A 71 -1.25 15.27 -7.00
CA PRO A 71 -0.42 14.06 -7.12
C PRO A 71 -0.60 13.07 -5.95
N LEU A 72 -1.14 13.55 -4.82
CA LEU A 72 -1.49 12.73 -3.67
C LEU A 72 -2.62 11.74 -3.96
N ILE A 73 -3.48 12.00 -4.96
CA ILE A 73 -4.57 11.09 -5.35
C ILE A 73 -3.99 9.77 -5.87
N ALA A 74 -2.95 9.81 -6.70
CA ALA A 74 -2.29 8.60 -7.21
C ALA A 74 -1.74 7.69 -6.10
N SER A 75 -1.33 8.29 -4.97
CA SER A 75 -0.86 7.55 -3.79
C SER A 75 -2.01 6.96 -2.96
N LEU A 76 -3.23 7.47 -3.10
CA LEU A 76 -4.42 7.05 -2.35
C LEU A 76 -5.35 6.15 -3.17
N VAL A 77 -5.04 5.90 -4.44
CA VAL A 77 -5.64 4.84 -5.26
C VAL A 77 -4.95 3.52 -4.95
N VAL A 78 -5.72 2.55 -4.46
CA VAL A 78 -5.23 1.23 -4.07
C VAL A 78 -5.96 0.14 -4.85
N SER A 79 -5.27 -0.97 -5.09
CA SER A 79 -5.86 -2.15 -5.72
C SER A 79 -6.71 -2.94 -4.73
N ASP A 80 -7.59 -3.80 -5.23
CA ASP A 80 -8.47 -4.66 -4.43
C ASP A 80 -7.69 -5.54 -3.42
N GLU A 81 -6.53 -6.07 -3.80
CA GLU A 81 -5.72 -6.93 -2.92
C GLU A 81 -5.19 -6.21 -1.67
N THR A 82 -4.84 -4.93 -1.81
CA THR A 82 -4.25 -4.14 -0.70
C THR A 82 -5.28 -3.28 0.01
N LEU A 83 -6.47 -3.10 -0.58
CA LEU A 83 -7.60 -2.34 -0.05
C LEU A 83 -7.91 -2.60 1.44
N PRO A 84 -8.07 -3.86 1.92
CA PRO A 84 -8.40 -4.09 3.32
C PRO A 84 -7.32 -3.57 4.27
N ALA A 85 -6.04 -3.78 3.94
CA ALA A 85 -4.92 -3.30 4.74
C ALA A 85 -4.79 -1.77 4.66
N ASP A 86 -4.94 -1.19 3.46
CA ASP A 86 -4.77 0.23 3.24
C ASP A 86 -5.90 1.06 3.87
N ARG A 87 -7.13 0.54 3.95
CA ARG A 87 -8.23 1.17 4.72
C ARG A 87 -7.89 1.36 6.19
N ILE A 88 -7.17 0.41 6.78
CA ILE A 88 -6.70 0.51 8.17
C ILE A 88 -5.59 1.56 8.24
N LYS A 89 -4.58 1.46 7.35
CA LYS A 89 -3.43 2.37 7.32
C LYS A 89 -3.78 3.84 7.09
N VAL A 90 -4.87 4.14 6.38
CA VAL A 90 -5.35 5.53 6.20
C VAL A 90 -5.87 6.12 7.51
N LYS A 91 -6.37 5.28 8.43
CA LYS A 91 -6.86 5.69 9.75
C LYS A 91 -5.80 5.60 10.85
N THR A 92 -4.76 4.80 10.64
CA THR A 92 -3.69 4.57 11.62
C THR A 92 -2.57 5.60 11.46
N PRO A 93 -2.25 6.39 12.51
CA PRO A 93 -1.13 7.32 12.47
C PRO A 93 0.22 6.59 12.35
N GLY A 94 1.21 7.24 11.73
CA GLY A 94 2.56 6.69 11.56
C GLY A 94 2.82 6.02 10.21
N ASN A 95 1.88 6.07 9.26
CA ASN A 95 2.10 5.62 7.88
C ASN A 95 1.97 6.76 6.86
N LEU A 96 2.59 6.56 5.69
CA LEU A 96 2.53 7.51 4.57
C LEU A 96 1.10 7.77 4.10
N LEU A 97 0.24 6.75 4.04
CA LEU A 97 -1.17 6.92 3.62
C LEU A 97 -1.95 7.85 4.55
N TYR A 98 -1.73 7.73 5.87
CA TYR A 98 -2.35 8.62 6.85
C TYR A 98 -1.90 10.07 6.64
N VAL A 99 -0.59 10.29 6.47
CA VAL A 99 -0.02 11.62 6.23
C VAL A 99 -0.55 12.21 4.92
N ASN A 100 -0.57 11.43 3.84
CA ASN A 100 -1.06 11.86 2.53
C ASN A 100 -2.56 12.19 2.58
N TYR A 101 -3.36 11.35 3.24
CA TYR A 101 -4.79 11.60 3.46
C TYR A 101 -5.01 12.92 4.21
N HIS A 102 -4.33 13.13 5.34
CA HIS A 102 -4.51 14.33 6.15
C HIS A 102 -3.97 15.60 5.49
N LYS A 103 -2.87 15.52 4.74
CA LYS A 103 -2.37 16.64 3.94
C LYS A 103 -3.37 17.04 2.87
N LEU A 104 -3.90 16.05 2.14
CA LEU A 104 -4.89 16.27 1.10
C LEU A 104 -6.18 16.84 1.72
N ALA A 105 -6.65 16.29 2.84
CA ALA A 105 -7.85 16.76 3.54
C ALA A 105 -7.69 18.17 4.12
N LYS A 106 -6.50 18.52 4.63
CA LYS A 106 -6.23 19.85 5.20
C LYS A 106 -6.09 20.94 4.14
N GLY A 107 -5.63 20.59 2.94
CA GLY A 107 -5.52 21.50 1.81
C GLY A 107 -6.85 21.85 1.13
N MET A 108 -7.96 21.19 1.50
CA MET A 108 -9.31 21.44 0.96
C MET A 108 -10.15 22.39 1.84
N LYS A 109 -9.52 23.16 2.72
CA LYS A 109 -10.21 24.10 3.61
C LYS A 109 -10.46 25.44 2.94
#